data_AF-A0A699QDX5-F1
#
_entry.id   AF-A0A699QDX5-F1
#
_cell.length_a   1.000
_cell.length_b   1.000
_cell.length_c   1.000
_cell.angle_alpha   90.00
_cell.angle_beta   90.00
_cell.angle_gamma   90.00
#
_symmetry.space_group_name_H-M   'P 1'
#
loop_
_entity.id
_entity.type
_entity.pdbx_description
1 polymer ?
#
loop_
_entity_poly.entity_id
_entity_poly.type
_entity_poly.pdbx_seq_one_letter_code
_entity_poly.pdbx_strand_id
1 'polypeptide(L)' 'KKPKDKSEEKQLEDMPIVRDFLELNKLTVNNRYPLPRIDDLFDQLQGSSVYSKIDLRLNYHQLRVREEDILKTTF' A
#
# COMPACT_ATOMS: atom_id res chain seq x y z
N LYS A 1 9.27 -8.16 -44.69
CA LYS A 1 8.59 -8.12 -43.37
C LYS A 1 9.67 -7.93 -42.31
N LYS A 2 9.85 -6.71 -41.77
CA LYS A 2 10.78 -6.50 -40.65
C LYS A 2 10.15 -7.08 -39.37
N PRO A 3 10.93 -7.74 -38.50
CA PRO A 3 10.44 -8.15 -37.19
C PRO A 3 10.13 -6.88 -36.38
N LYS A 4 8.90 -6.77 -35.88
CA LYS A 4 8.54 -5.75 -34.89
C LYS A 4 9.35 -6.04 -33.63
N ASP A 5 10.10 -5.04 -33.18
CA ASP A 5 10.93 -5.11 -31.99
C ASP A 5 10.00 -5.23 -30.77
N LYS A 6 9.93 -6.43 -30.19
CA LYS A 6 9.07 -6.74 -29.03
C LYS A 6 9.61 -6.13 -27.71
N SER A 7 10.75 -5.43 -27.77
CA SER A 7 11.34 -4.78 -26.60
C SER A 7 10.61 -3.50 -26.20
N GLU A 8 9.98 -2.79 -27.15
CA GLU A 8 9.23 -1.56 -26.90
C GLU A 8 7.81 -1.84 -26.36
N GLU A 9 7.17 -2.94 -26.80
CA GLU A 9 5.86 -3.37 -26.28
C GLU A 9 5.93 -3.83 -24.81
N LYS A 10 7.07 -4.37 -24.37
CA LYS A 10 7.24 -4.82 -22.98
C LYS A 10 7.33 -3.70 -21.95
N GLN A 11 7.71 -2.49 -22.35
CA GLN A 11 7.96 -1.40 -21.39
C GLN A 11 6.68 -0.66 -20.95
N LEU A 12 5.55 -0.88 -21.66
CA LEU A 12 4.26 -0.31 -21.27
C LEU A 12 3.57 -1.16 -20.18
N GLU A 13 3.91 -2.46 -20.09
CA GLU A 13 3.24 -3.43 -19.22
C GLU A 13 3.67 -3.35 -17.74
N ASP A 14 4.85 -2.77 -17.46
CA ASP A 14 5.41 -2.65 -16.10
C ASP A 14 5.28 -1.23 -15.52
N MET A 15 4.38 -0.39 -16.06
CA MET A 15 4.14 0.93 -15.49
C MET A 15 3.34 0.80 -14.18
N PRO A 16 3.86 1.28 -13.03
CA PRO A 16 3.10 1.27 -11.79
C PRO A 16 1.88 2.19 -11.93
N ILE A 17 0.69 1.66 -11.66
CA ILE A 17 -0.54 2.45 -11.60
C ILE A 17 -0.46 3.37 -10.37
N VAL A 18 -0.18 4.65 -10.59
CA VAL A 18 -0.19 5.68 -9.55
C VAL A 18 -1.51 6.44 -9.62
N ARG A 19 -2.32 6.33 -8.57
CA ARG A 19 -3.56 7.12 -8.41
C ARG A 19 -3.30 8.37 -7.59
N ASP A 20 -3.84 9.50 -8.03
CA ASP A 20 -3.79 10.75 -7.27
C ASP A 20 -4.93 10.80 -6.24
N PHE A 21 -4.56 10.79 -4.96
CA PHE A 21 -5.50 10.84 -3.83
C PHE A 21 -5.43 12.17 -3.06
N LEU A 22 -4.73 13.18 -3.57
CA LEU A 22 -4.49 14.41 -2.80
C LEU A 22 -5.78 15.13 -2.41
N GLU A 23 -6.74 15.22 -3.32
CA GLU A 23 -8.02 15.87 -3.07
C GLU A 23 -8.92 15.03 -2.15
N LEU A 24 -8.93 13.71 -2.36
CA LEU A 24 -9.67 12.78 -1.50
C LEU A 24 -9.14 12.77 -0.05
N ASN A 25 -7.82 12.83 0.13
CA ASN A 25 -7.19 12.87 1.45
C ASN A 25 -7.52 14.14 2.23
N LYS A 26 -7.81 15.27 1.56
CA LYS A 26 -8.24 16.51 2.21
C LYS A 26 -9.68 16.44 2.71
N LEU A 27 -10.53 15.69 2.01
CA LEU A 27 -11.95 15.51 2.33
C LEU A 27 -12.20 14.42 3.36
N THR A 28 -11.24 13.50 3.54
CA THR A 28 -11.35 12.35 4.44
C THR A 28 -11.01 12.75 5.87
N VAL A 29 -11.74 12.20 6.84
CA VAL A 29 -11.42 12.39 8.26
C VAL A 29 -10.11 11.70 8.58
N ASN A 30 -9.13 12.48 9.07
CA ASN A 30 -7.84 11.93 9.49
C ASN A 30 -8.04 10.92 10.63
N ASN A 31 -7.75 9.66 10.32
CA ASN A 31 -7.72 8.59 11.29
C ASN A 31 -6.49 8.73 12.19
N ARG A 32 -6.68 9.11 13.45
CA ARG A 32 -5.60 9.34 14.42
C ARG A 32 -5.39 8.10 15.29
N TYR A 33 -4.78 7.06 14.72
CA TYR A 33 -4.19 6.01 15.53
C TYR A 33 -2.77 6.43 15.95
N PRO A 34 -2.44 6.42 17.25
CA PRO A 34 -1.09 6.73 17.68
C PRO A 34 -0.17 5.63 17.17
N LEU A 35 0.77 6.00 16.29
CA LEU A 35 1.84 5.08 15.89
C LEU A 35 2.79 4.93 17.10
N PRO A 36 3.04 3.70 17.57
CA PRO A 36 3.95 3.48 18.69
C PRO A 36 5.36 3.94 18.30
N ARG A 37 6.13 4.44 19.28
CA ARG A 37 7.53 4.73 19.01
C ARG A 37 8.27 3.41 18.80
N ILE A 38 9.35 3.49 18.03
CA ILE A 38 10.18 2.33 17.73
C ILE A 38 10.74 1.73 19.03
N ASP A 39 11.13 2.57 19.99
CA ASP A 39 11.63 2.14 21.31
C ASP A 39 10.56 1.36 22.09
N ASP A 40 9.31 1.86 22.14
CA ASP A 40 8.19 1.19 22.80
C ASP A 40 7.91 -0.21 22.23
N LEU A 41 8.16 -0.40 20.93
CA LEU A 41 7.99 -1.69 20.25
C LEU A 41 9.13 -2.66 20.60
N PHE A 42 10.37 -2.17 20.72
CA PHE A 42 11.51 -2.98 21.11
C PHE A 42 11.50 -3.37 22.58
N ASP A 43 11.04 -2.47 23.46
CA ASP A 43 10.85 -2.75 24.89
C ASP A 43 9.84 -3.89 25.09
N GLN A 44 8.78 -3.97 24.27
CA GLN A 44 7.83 -5.09 24.28
C GLN A 44 8.43 -6.41 23.80
N LEU A 45 9.41 -6.34 22.90
CA LEU A 45 10.09 -7.52 22.35
C LEU A 45 11.20 -8.02 23.28
N GLN A 46 11.70 -7.17 24.19
CA GLN A 46 12.75 -7.51 25.15
C GLN A 46 12.34 -8.70 26.01
N GLY A 47 13.14 -9.77 25.98
CA GLY A 47 12.88 -11.02 26.71
C GLY A 47 12.46 -12.19 25.82
N SER A 48 12.20 -11.96 24.53
CA SER A 48 12.03 -13.03 23.56
C SER A 48 13.38 -13.43 22.94
N SER A 49 13.60 -14.72 22.73
CA SER A 49 14.84 -15.24 22.10
C SER A 49 14.71 -15.46 20.59
N VAL A 50 13.48 -15.59 20.09
CA VAL A 50 13.17 -15.87 18.69
C VAL A 50 12.08 -14.92 18.21
N TYR A 51 12.28 -14.37 17.01
CA TYR A 51 11.36 -13.42 16.37
C TYR A 51 10.99 -13.91 14.98
N SER A 52 9.78 -13.56 14.53
CA SER A 52 9.33 -13.79 13.16
C SER A 52 8.76 -12.50 12.59
N LYS A 53 9.17 -12.13 11.38
CA LYS A 53 8.68 -10.94 10.68
C LYS A 53 7.73 -11.36 9.56
N ILE A 54 6.50 -10.91 9.65
CA ILE A 54 5.51 -11.08 8.58
C ILE A 54 5.50 -9.79 7.77
N ASP A 55 5.72 -9.91 6.47
CA ASP A 55 5.68 -8.78 5.54
C ASP A 55 4.38 -8.83 4.74
N LEU A 56 3.61 -7.74 4.80
CA LEU A 56 2.29 -7.63 4.20
C LEU A 56 2.33 -6.72 2.96
N ARG A 57 3.26 -6.98 2.03
CA ARG A 57 3.43 -6.19 0.78
C ARG A 57 2.14 -5.96 -0.04
N LEU A 58 1.10 -6.78 0.15
CA LEU A 58 -0.20 -6.66 -0.52
C LEU A 58 -1.35 -6.21 0.40
N ASN A 59 -1.06 -5.78 1.63
CA ASN A 59 -2.06 -5.55 2.69
C ASN A 59 -3.19 -4.61 2.26
N TYR A 60 -2.85 -3.54 1.56
CA TYR A 60 -3.80 -2.52 1.15
C TYR A 60 -4.87 -3.05 0.18
N HIS A 61 -4.58 -4.14 -0.56
CA HIS A 61 -5.53 -4.77 -1.47
C HIS A 61 -6.37 -5.88 -0.80
N GLN A 62 -5.94 -6.35 0.37
CA GLN A 62 -6.67 -7.37 1.14
C GLN A 62 -7.71 -6.75 2.07
N LEU A 63 -7.48 -5.50 2.52
CA LEU A 63 -8.44 -4.76 3.33
C LEU A 63 -9.64 -4.32 2.48
N ARG A 64 -10.84 -4.70 2.91
CA ARG A 64 -12.08 -4.27 2.26
C ARG A 64 -12.37 -2.82 2.58
N VAL A 65 -12.56 -2.01 1.54
CA VAL A 65 -13.12 -0.66 1.67
C VAL A 65 -14.60 -0.79 2.05
N ARG A 66 -15.10 0.09 2.92
CA ARG A 66 -16.52 0.13 3.27
C ARG A 66 -17.33 0.43 2.03
N GLU A 67 -18.50 -0.21 1.89
CA GLU A 67 -19.33 -0.12 0.68
C GLU A 67 -19.71 1.33 0.32
N GLU A 68 -19.94 2.16 1.34
CA GLU A 68 -20.19 3.61 1.23
C GLU A 68 -19.02 4.44 0.70
N ASP A 69 -17.79 3.96 0.89
CA ASP A 69 -16.56 4.64 0.50
C ASP A 69 -15.96 4.09 -0.80
N ILE A 70 -16.46 2.95 -1.32
CA ILE A 70 -16.04 2.40 -2.61
C ILE A 70 -16.22 3.45 -3.71
N LEU A 71 -17.36 4.13 -3.74
CA LEU A 71 -17.68 5.17 -4.73
C LEU A 71 -16.76 6.40 -4.65
N LYS A 72 -16.10 6.63 -3.50
CA LYS A 72 -15.11 7.71 -3.32
C LYS A 72 -13.73 7.31 -3.82
N THR A 73 -13.49 6.00 -3.98
CA THR A 73 -12.23 5.41 -4.46
C THR A 73 -12.27 4.98 -5.93
N THR A 74 -13.46 4.98 -6.55
CA THR A 74 -13.65 4.69 -7.98
C THR A 74 -13.49 5.96 -8.81
N PHE A 75 -12.31 6.11 -9.41
CA PHE A 75 -12.07 6.92 -10.60
C PHE A 75 -11.36 6.03 -11.62
#